data_AF-A0A7C8CST5-F1
#
_entry.id   AF-A0A7C8CST5-F1
#
_cell.length_a   1.000
_cell.length_b   1.000
_cell.length_c   1.000
_cell.angle_alpha   90.00
_cell.angle_beta   90.00
_cell.angle_gamma   90.00
#
_symmetry.space_group_name_H-M   'P 1'
#
loop_
_entity.id
_entity.type
_entity.pdbx_description
1 polymer ?
#
loop_
_entity_poly.entity_id
_entity_poly.type
_entity_poly.pdbx_seq_one_letter_code
_entity_poly.pdbx_strand_id
1 'polypeptide(L)'
;MDPIILAPTSRTKSTPDQSLADSQRGSALLVTAFMILVIGLISSATVATTLTRSKDSRFQLDKLKARTLAESILDAAQKDILVRTANFDDPFEFSTLATGTVQIGGVSYSWNATDLTPQVYPNEIEDDGWRPIEVLYDSTDTGGPTQTLYTRVVQLYPGANSTSGVEMDSAMSHLRRTIEVQRNPLFDFAIFFDDDLELLPGPSMTFAGKVHANGDIYVGVGGTLTIDSDYFRCTGEIYRERKNNGSTTSGTVSIKDSNGVFQTLGNDQDFEAYSDPQEWIDFADETWGGTVQTGSHGVLTQNAPDIGSIANNGHFRTSADLVIHNDRVYHVQNGVEVDVTAQMGGAVTESSSDMYDAREETYVPLTELDLSNPTFQSYVTGVNSDTDPDNDIHQVYAYRSPDPEPANWDPGVANNWFEGIRLNNGSELPADLMFVSEDPIYVQGDFNTAHRIEGDPQMRTAAVISDAVNLLSNNWSDDREAGDSYSDISSATETTYNMAFVTGNVRTPDGGGNYSGGLENLPRFHEKWSNKKANINGAFINLFQSRVATERWGKSGVYRPPIRNWLFDPGLLNSSTLRNVFPQAVGIDRLVWDEGQPLMPGVQ
;
A
#
# COMPACT_ATOMS: atom_id res chain seq x y z
N MET A 1 -80.87 -55.21 -92.30
CA MET A 1 -81.85 -54.11 -92.13
C MET A 1 -81.04 -52.82 -92.09
N ASP A 2 -81.18 -52.02 -93.12
CA ASP A 2 -80.77 -50.61 -93.25
C ASP A 2 -81.35 -49.71 -92.13
N PRO A 3 -80.89 -48.46 -91.87
CA PRO A 3 -80.38 -47.52 -92.90
C PRO A 3 -79.26 -46.52 -92.56
N ILE A 4 -78.80 -45.94 -93.67
CA ILE A 4 -77.94 -44.77 -93.94
C ILE A 4 -78.52 -43.46 -93.40
N ILE A 5 -77.69 -42.52 -92.92
CA ILE A 5 -77.95 -41.06 -93.00
C ILE A 5 -76.65 -40.29 -93.34
N LEU A 6 -76.77 -39.34 -94.27
CA LEU A 6 -75.75 -38.48 -94.89
C LEU A 6 -75.82 -37.02 -94.39
N ALA A 7 -74.64 -36.38 -94.28
CA ALA A 7 -74.30 -34.93 -94.40
C ALA A 7 -74.68 -33.96 -93.24
N PRO A 8 -74.03 -32.77 -93.04
CA PRO A 8 -73.07 -32.05 -93.91
C PRO A 8 -71.80 -31.46 -93.23
N THR A 9 -70.94 -30.86 -94.06
CA THR A 9 -69.69 -30.13 -93.79
C THR A 9 -69.86 -28.76 -93.11
N SER A 10 -68.95 -28.39 -92.19
CA SER A 10 -68.56 -26.97 -91.98
C SER A 10 -67.09 -26.84 -91.60
N ARG A 11 -66.28 -26.29 -92.52
CA ARG A 11 -64.89 -25.88 -92.29
C ARG A 11 -64.89 -24.53 -91.57
N THR A 12 -64.52 -24.50 -90.29
CA THR A 12 -64.17 -23.26 -89.58
C THR A 12 -62.67 -23.03 -89.66
N LYS A 13 -62.27 -21.96 -90.37
CA LYS A 13 -60.92 -21.38 -90.29
C LYS A 13 -60.76 -20.77 -88.89
N SER A 14 -59.91 -21.34 -88.04
CA SER A 14 -59.41 -20.67 -86.83
C SER A 14 -58.22 -19.78 -87.20
N THR A 15 -58.28 -18.52 -86.79
CA THR A 15 -57.26 -17.49 -86.95
C THR A 15 -55.97 -17.80 -86.15
N PRO A 16 -54.78 -17.34 -86.57
CA PRO A 16 -53.48 -17.70 -85.96
C PRO A 16 -53.27 -17.21 -84.52
N ASP A 17 -54.10 -16.30 -84.01
CA ASP A 17 -53.89 -15.62 -82.72
C ASP A 17 -54.14 -16.48 -81.48
N GLN A 18 -54.91 -17.58 -81.57
CA GLN A 18 -55.16 -18.44 -80.41
C GLN A 18 -54.00 -19.40 -80.10
N SER A 19 -53.15 -19.74 -81.07
CA SER A 19 -52.02 -20.67 -80.85
C SER A 19 -50.80 -20.02 -80.18
N LEU A 20 -50.67 -18.70 -80.29
CA LEU A 20 -49.61 -17.93 -79.62
C LEU A 20 -49.91 -17.74 -78.11
N ALA A 21 -51.19 -17.68 -77.72
CA ALA A 21 -51.59 -17.51 -76.33
C ALA A 21 -51.37 -18.77 -75.47
N ASP A 22 -51.55 -19.98 -76.02
CA ASP A 22 -51.37 -21.24 -75.29
C ASP A 22 -49.89 -21.67 -75.15
N SER A 23 -49.01 -21.31 -76.10
CA SER A 23 -47.55 -21.55 -75.97
C SER A 23 -46.88 -20.58 -74.98
N GLN A 24 -47.43 -19.37 -74.84
CA GLN A 24 -47.01 -18.39 -73.83
C GLN A 24 -47.45 -18.79 -72.41
N ARG A 25 -48.56 -19.53 -72.24
CA ARG A 25 -49.03 -20.01 -70.93
C ARG A 25 -48.16 -21.13 -70.35
N GLY A 26 -47.66 -22.05 -71.19
CA GLY A 26 -46.76 -23.14 -70.75
C GLY A 26 -45.35 -22.67 -70.40
N SER A 27 -44.81 -21.71 -71.16
CA SER A 27 -43.51 -21.07 -70.87
C SER A 27 -43.59 -20.14 -69.65
N ALA A 28 -44.69 -19.40 -69.47
CA ALA A 28 -44.93 -18.61 -68.27
C ALA A 28 -44.96 -19.46 -66.99
N LEU A 29 -45.59 -20.65 -67.01
CA LEU A 29 -45.67 -21.53 -65.85
C LEU A 29 -44.31 -22.15 -65.48
N LEU A 30 -43.52 -22.54 -66.47
CA LEU A 30 -42.12 -23.01 -66.29
C LEU A 30 -41.21 -21.90 -65.74
N VAL A 31 -41.30 -20.69 -66.28
CA VAL A 31 -40.54 -19.52 -65.79
C VAL A 31 -40.96 -19.15 -64.36
N THR A 32 -42.24 -19.23 -64.04
CA THR A 32 -42.76 -18.94 -62.69
C THR A 32 -42.30 -19.99 -61.68
N ALA A 33 -42.35 -21.28 -62.03
CA ALA A 33 -41.84 -22.36 -61.17
C ALA A 33 -40.32 -22.25 -60.94
N PHE A 34 -39.57 -21.92 -61.99
CA PHE A 34 -38.13 -21.68 -61.89
C PHE A 34 -37.82 -20.46 -61.00
N MET A 35 -38.54 -19.35 -61.17
CA MET A 35 -38.43 -18.15 -60.32
C MET A 35 -38.73 -18.47 -58.85
N ILE A 36 -39.79 -19.23 -58.55
CA ILE A 36 -40.14 -19.63 -57.17
C ILE A 36 -39.02 -20.48 -56.56
N LEU A 37 -38.43 -21.39 -57.33
CA LEU A 37 -37.34 -22.25 -56.86
C LEU A 37 -36.06 -21.45 -56.61
N VAL A 38 -35.73 -20.50 -57.49
CA VAL A 38 -34.60 -19.57 -57.32
C VAL A 38 -34.82 -18.65 -56.11
N ILE A 39 -36.02 -18.09 -55.95
CA ILE A 39 -36.38 -17.26 -54.78
C ILE A 39 -36.30 -18.09 -53.50
N GLY A 40 -36.81 -19.32 -53.50
CA GLY A 40 -36.74 -20.23 -52.35
C GLY A 40 -35.30 -20.57 -51.96
N LEU A 41 -34.42 -20.82 -52.93
CA LEU A 41 -32.99 -21.05 -52.69
C LEU A 41 -32.30 -19.79 -52.16
N ILE A 42 -32.58 -18.62 -52.72
CA ILE A 42 -32.03 -17.34 -52.25
C ILE A 42 -32.52 -17.07 -50.82
N SER A 43 -33.82 -17.22 -50.53
CA SER A 43 -34.39 -17.04 -49.19
C SER A 43 -33.79 -18.03 -48.17
N SER A 44 -33.61 -19.30 -48.54
CA SER A 44 -32.96 -20.29 -47.68
C SER A 44 -31.50 -19.92 -47.39
N ALA A 45 -30.75 -19.49 -48.40
CA ALA A 45 -29.36 -19.06 -48.25
C ALA A 45 -29.27 -17.78 -47.40
N THR A 46 -30.18 -16.82 -47.57
CA THR A 46 -30.26 -15.62 -46.74
C THR A 46 -30.58 -15.97 -45.29
N VAL A 47 -31.57 -16.84 -45.02
CA VAL A 47 -31.90 -17.26 -43.65
C VAL A 47 -30.73 -17.99 -43.00
N ALA A 48 -30.08 -18.91 -43.71
CA ALA A 48 -28.92 -19.64 -43.20
C ALA A 48 -27.75 -18.69 -42.89
N THR A 49 -27.43 -17.76 -43.80
CA THR A 49 -26.36 -16.77 -43.57
C THR A 49 -26.69 -15.79 -42.44
N THR A 50 -27.95 -15.35 -42.32
CA THR A 50 -28.40 -14.52 -41.20
C THR A 50 -28.33 -15.26 -39.87
N LEU A 51 -28.73 -16.53 -39.80
CA LEU A 51 -28.61 -17.36 -38.60
C LEU A 51 -27.15 -17.56 -38.20
N THR A 52 -26.27 -17.84 -39.15
CA THR A 52 -24.82 -17.97 -38.89
C THR A 52 -24.23 -16.66 -38.39
N ARG A 53 -24.52 -15.54 -39.04
CA ARG A 53 -24.08 -14.21 -38.58
C ARG A 53 -24.64 -13.88 -37.20
N SER A 54 -25.90 -14.21 -36.92
CA SER A 54 -26.49 -13.98 -35.61
C SER A 54 -25.82 -14.82 -34.52
N LYS A 55 -25.48 -16.08 -34.81
CA LYS A 55 -24.73 -16.94 -33.87
C LYS A 55 -23.31 -16.42 -33.65
N ASP A 56 -22.62 -16.04 -34.72
CA ASP A 56 -21.27 -15.48 -34.65
C ASP A 56 -21.25 -14.16 -33.85
N SER A 57 -22.19 -13.24 -34.14
CA SER A 57 -22.32 -12.00 -33.36
C SER A 57 -22.62 -12.25 -31.88
N ARG A 58 -23.44 -13.25 -31.54
CA ARG A 58 -23.68 -13.65 -30.15
C ARG A 58 -22.42 -14.22 -29.50
N PHE A 59 -21.72 -15.12 -30.19
CA PHE A 59 -20.46 -15.68 -29.72
C PHE A 59 -19.40 -14.60 -29.48
N GLN A 60 -19.26 -13.63 -30.37
CA GLN A 60 -18.32 -12.50 -30.17
C GLN A 60 -18.69 -11.66 -28.93
N LEU A 61 -19.98 -11.43 -28.71
CA LEU A 61 -20.47 -10.67 -27.56
C LEU A 61 -20.27 -11.44 -26.25
N ASP A 62 -20.57 -12.75 -26.24
CA ASP A 62 -20.35 -13.63 -25.10
C ASP A 62 -18.85 -13.78 -24.79
N LYS A 63 -18.01 -13.87 -25.82
CA LYS A 63 -16.55 -13.86 -25.68
C LYS A 63 -16.04 -12.59 -24.99
N LEU A 64 -16.51 -11.42 -25.43
CA LEU A 64 -16.13 -10.15 -24.81
C LEU A 64 -16.55 -10.10 -23.34
N LYS A 65 -17.76 -10.56 -22.99
CA LYS A 65 -18.21 -10.64 -21.60
C LYS A 65 -17.35 -11.59 -20.76
N ALA A 66 -17.06 -12.79 -21.28
CA ALA A 66 -16.23 -13.78 -20.60
C ALA A 66 -14.83 -13.21 -20.32
N ARG A 67 -14.25 -12.53 -21.31
CA ARG A 67 -12.96 -11.86 -21.21
C ARG A 67 -12.98 -10.75 -20.17
N THR A 68 -13.92 -9.81 -20.24
CA THR A 68 -14.00 -8.71 -19.27
C THR A 68 -14.21 -9.21 -17.84
N LEU A 69 -15.00 -10.29 -17.65
CA LEU A 69 -15.12 -10.91 -16.34
C LEU A 69 -13.80 -11.57 -15.91
N ALA A 70 -13.10 -12.29 -16.80
CA ALA A 70 -11.79 -12.85 -16.50
C ALA A 70 -10.76 -11.78 -16.12
N GLU A 71 -10.71 -10.66 -16.85
CA GLU A 71 -9.87 -9.50 -16.55
C GLU A 71 -10.20 -8.95 -15.15
N SER A 72 -11.49 -8.76 -14.84
CA SER A 72 -11.94 -8.28 -13.52
C SER A 72 -11.57 -9.23 -12.38
N ILE A 73 -11.68 -10.55 -12.59
CA ILE A 73 -11.27 -11.56 -11.60
C ILE A 73 -9.76 -11.48 -11.36
N LEU A 74 -8.96 -11.37 -12.42
CA LEU A 74 -7.51 -11.30 -12.32
C LEU A 74 -7.02 -9.98 -11.72
N ASP A 75 -7.67 -8.86 -12.00
CA ASP A 75 -7.42 -7.58 -11.33
C ASP A 75 -7.68 -7.65 -9.83
N ALA A 76 -8.82 -8.23 -9.44
CA ALA A 76 -9.16 -8.40 -8.04
C ALA A 76 -8.23 -9.41 -7.34
N ALA A 77 -7.86 -10.51 -8.01
CA ALA A 77 -6.95 -11.52 -7.46
C ALA A 77 -5.54 -10.97 -7.27
N GLN A 78 -5.05 -10.17 -8.22
CA GLN A 78 -3.80 -9.44 -8.08
C GLN A 78 -3.84 -8.54 -6.85
N LYS A 79 -4.89 -7.72 -6.71
CA LYS A 79 -5.04 -6.86 -5.53
C LYS A 79 -5.07 -7.67 -4.22
N ASP A 80 -5.80 -8.79 -4.20
CA ASP A 80 -5.86 -9.69 -3.06
C ASP A 80 -4.48 -10.19 -2.65
N ILE A 81 -3.66 -10.65 -3.61
CA ILE A 81 -2.27 -11.07 -3.34
C ILE A 81 -1.44 -9.93 -2.74
N LEU A 82 -1.50 -8.73 -3.33
CA LEU A 82 -0.71 -7.59 -2.83
C LEU A 82 -1.12 -7.19 -1.41
N VAL A 83 -2.43 -7.10 -1.15
CA VAL A 83 -2.96 -6.71 0.17
C VAL A 83 -2.64 -7.76 1.23
N ARG A 84 -2.82 -9.05 0.93
CA ARG A 84 -2.47 -10.14 1.86
C ARG A 84 -0.98 -10.15 2.17
N THR A 85 -0.13 -10.02 1.14
CA THR A 85 1.34 -9.92 1.31
C THR A 85 1.73 -8.73 2.18
N ALA A 86 1.10 -7.55 1.97
CA ALA A 86 1.36 -6.36 2.79
C ALA A 86 0.89 -6.52 4.24
N ASN A 87 -0.09 -7.39 4.51
CA ASN A 87 -0.61 -7.69 5.85
C ASN A 87 -0.04 -8.99 6.43
N PHE A 88 1.19 -9.36 6.06
CA PHE A 88 1.93 -10.50 6.62
C PHE A 88 1.24 -11.87 6.40
N ASP A 89 0.38 -11.98 5.39
CA ASP A 89 -0.29 -13.21 4.96
C ASP A 89 0.17 -13.54 3.54
N ASP A 90 1.40 -14.03 3.39
CA ASP A 90 1.94 -14.40 2.07
C ASP A 90 1.20 -15.65 1.54
N PRO A 91 0.44 -15.55 0.43
CA PRO A 91 -0.31 -16.69 -0.11
C PRO A 91 0.55 -17.88 -0.54
N PHE A 92 1.87 -17.69 -0.67
CA PHE A 92 2.82 -18.68 -1.17
C PHE A 92 3.81 -19.19 -0.10
N GLU A 93 3.68 -18.76 1.16
CA GLU A 93 4.61 -19.09 2.25
C GLU A 93 4.90 -20.60 2.35
N PHE A 94 3.86 -21.44 2.24
CA PHE A 94 3.96 -22.90 2.37
C PHE A 94 3.87 -23.66 1.05
N SER A 95 3.65 -22.97 -0.08
CA SER A 95 3.44 -23.60 -1.38
C SER A 95 3.67 -22.63 -2.54
N THR A 96 4.24 -23.13 -3.64
CA THR A 96 4.30 -22.37 -4.91
C THR A 96 2.93 -22.23 -5.59
N LEU A 97 1.87 -22.77 -5.02
CA LEU A 97 0.49 -22.66 -5.53
C LEU A 97 -0.36 -21.91 -4.51
N ALA A 98 -1.07 -20.90 -4.98
CA ALA A 98 -2.05 -20.16 -4.19
C ALA A 98 -3.43 -20.24 -4.84
N THR A 99 -4.48 -20.22 -4.03
CA THR A 99 -5.86 -20.15 -4.48
C THR A 99 -6.65 -19.20 -3.59
N GLY A 100 -7.65 -18.54 -4.15
CA GLY A 100 -8.52 -17.66 -3.38
C GLY A 100 -9.85 -17.41 -4.07
N THR A 101 -10.63 -16.50 -3.49
CA THR A 101 -11.91 -16.06 -4.04
C THR A 101 -12.03 -14.55 -3.99
N VAL A 102 -12.62 -13.95 -5.02
CA VAL A 102 -12.86 -12.51 -5.14
C VAL A 102 -14.33 -12.24 -5.43
N GLN A 103 -14.83 -11.09 -4.99
CA GLN A 103 -16.21 -10.65 -5.24
C GLN A 103 -16.26 -9.70 -6.43
N ILE A 104 -16.97 -10.07 -7.50
CA ILE A 104 -17.20 -9.21 -8.66
C ILE A 104 -18.70 -9.03 -8.82
N GLY A 105 -19.20 -7.80 -8.65
CA GLY A 105 -20.64 -7.50 -8.75
C GLY A 105 -21.51 -8.25 -7.74
N GLY A 106 -20.96 -8.58 -6.56
CA GLY A 106 -21.65 -9.35 -5.51
C GLY A 106 -21.68 -10.86 -5.72
N VAL A 107 -20.96 -11.38 -6.73
CA VAL A 107 -20.80 -12.81 -6.98
C VAL A 107 -19.36 -13.22 -6.68
N SER A 108 -19.21 -14.35 -5.98
CA SER A 108 -17.91 -14.93 -5.63
C SER A 108 -17.33 -15.72 -6.81
N TYR A 109 -16.11 -15.40 -7.19
CA TYR A 109 -15.35 -16.11 -8.22
C TYR A 109 -14.03 -16.61 -7.65
N SER A 110 -13.64 -17.84 -7.98
CA SER A 110 -12.33 -18.38 -7.59
C SER A 110 -11.22 -17.85 -8.50
N TRP A 111 -10.02 -17.79 -7.95
CA TRP A 111 -8.78 -17.60 -8.70
C TRP A 111 -7.72 -18.59 -8.20
N ASN A 112 -6.71 -18.85 -9.03
CA ASN A 112 -5.52 -19.60 -8.64
C ASN A 112 -4.27 -18.94 -9.21
N ALA A 113 -3.13 -19.17 -8.58
CA ALA A 113 -1.86 -18.62 -8.99
C ALA A 113 -0.72 -19.59 -8.72
N THR A 114 0.34 -19.44 -9.50
CA THR A 114 1.59 -20.19 -9.36
C THR A 114 2.74 -19.21 -9.22
N ASP A 115 3.58 -19.40 -8.19
CA ASP A 115 4.88 -18.76 -8.09
C ASP A 115 5.85 -19.40 -9.09
N LEU A 116 6.25 -18.62 -10.09
CA LEU A 116 7.18 -19.01 -11.15
C LEU A 116 8.63 -18.64 -10.81
N THR A 117 8.89 -17.91 -9.71
CA THR A 117 10.22 -17.42 -9.34
C THR A 117 11.25 -18.56 -9.31
N PRO A 118 10.98 -19.73 -8.68
CA PRO A 118 11.91 -20.87 -8.69
C PRO A 118 12.28 -21.41 -10.07
N GLN A 119 11.40 -21.23 -11.05
CA GLN A 119 11.62 -21.69 -12.42
C GLN A 119 12.34 -20.63 -13.26
N VAL A 120 12.03 -19.36 -13.06
CA VAL A 120 12.60 -18.24 -13.81
C VAL A 120 14.01 -17.90 -13.33
N TYR A 121 14.24 -17.93 -12.02
CA TYR A 121 15.48 -17.53 -11.35
C TYR A 121 16.01 -18.64 -10.42
N PRO A 122 16.48 -19.78 -10.97
CA PRO A 122 16.96 -20.87 -10.15
C PRO A 122 18.23 -20.47 -9.37
N ASN A 123 18.24 -20.73 -8.05
CA ASN A 123 19.31 -20.42 -7.10
C ASN A 123 19.51 -18.93 -6.76
N GLU A 124 18.53 -18.07 -7.08
CA GLU A 124 18.52 -16.64 -6.70
C GLU A 124 17.34 -16.33 -5.78
N ILE A 125 16.99 -17.24 -4.86
CA ILE A 125 15.78 -17.14 -4.03
C ILE A 125 16.15 -17.50 -2.60
N GLU A 126 15.62 -16.74 -1.65
CA GLU A 126 15.71 -17.02 -0.21
C GLU A 126 14.71 -18.11 0.21
N ASP A 127 14.84 -18.59 1.45
CA ASP A 127 14.01 -19.69 1.95
C ASP A 127 12.51 -19.34 2.03
N ASP A 128 12.19 -18.05 2.03
CA ASP A 128 10.82 -17.51 2.02
C ASP A 128 10.21 -17.38 0.60
N GLY A 129 10.92 -17.82 -0.43
CA GLY A 129 10.45 -17.80 -1.81
C GLY A 129 10.56 -16.44 -2.52
N TRP A 130 11.27 -15.46 -1.95
CA TRP A 130 11.52 -14.17 -2.59
C TRP A 130 12.92 -14.08 -3.19
N ARG A 131 13.05 -13.35 -4.30
CA ARG A 131 14.33 -13.08 -4.96
C ARG A 131 14.90 -11.74 -4.47
N PRO A 132 16.04 -11.72 -3.78
CA PRO A 132 16.71 -10.47 -3.40
C PRO A 132 17.46 -9.87 -4.60
N ILE A 133 17.38 -8.54 -4.75
CA ILE A 133 18.10 -7.76 -5.77
C ILE A 133 18.73 -6.55 -5.09
N GLU A 134 20.06 -6.46 -5.11
CA GLU A 134 20.76 -5.26 -4.64
C GLU A 134 20.77 -4.17 -5.71
N VAL A 135 20.38 -2.96 -5.32
CA VAL A 135 20.40 -1.76 -6.17
C VAL A 135 20.97 -0.58 -5.38
N LEU A 136 21.41 0.48 -6.08
CA LEU A 136 21.74 1.74 -5.42
C LEU A 136 20.49 2.33 -4.77
N TYR A 137 20.63 2.83 -3.53
CA TYR A 137 19.52 3.49 -2.83
C TYR A 137 19.14 4.79 -3.54
N ASP A 138 20.14 5.58 -3.91
CA ASP A 138 20.04 6.79 -4.71
C ASP A 138 20.84 6.58 -6.01
N SER A 139 20.12 6.56 -7.13
CA SER A 139 20.70 6.34 -8.46
C SER A 139 21.64 7.46 -8.92
N THR A 140 21.55 8.65 -8.32
CA THR A 140 22.45 9.78 -8.59
C THR A 140 23.75 9.70 -7.80
N ASP A 141 23.81 8.89 -6.73
CA ASP A 141 24.99 8.68 -5.90
C ASP A 141 25.70 7.36 -6.23
N THR A 142 26.51 7.37 -7.29
CA THR A 142 27.24 6.18 -7.77
C THR A 142 28.22 5.54 -6.78
N GLY A 143 28.50 6.18 -5.63
CA GLY A 143 29.29 5.63 -4.53
C GLY A 143 28.51 5.47 -3.23
N GLY A 144 27.19 5.66 -3.28
CA GLY A 144 26.30 5.66 -2.13
C GLY A 144 25.92 4.27 -1.64
N PRO A 145 25.09 4.19 -0.58
CA PRO A 145 24.62 2.92 -0.04
C PRO A 145 23.72 2.17 -1.02
N THR A 146 23.68 0.85 -0.87
CA THR A 146 22.75 -0.04 -1.58
C THR A 146 21.53 -0.34 -0.73
N GLN A 147 20.46 -0.79 -1.39
CA GLN A 147 19.31 -1.41 -0.75
C GLN A 147 18.98 -2.74 -1.43
N THR A 148 18.30 -3.63 -0.71
CA THR A 148 17.82 -4.91 -1.24
C THR A 148 16.32 -4.82 -1.54
N LEU A 149 15.95 -5.04 -2.80
CA LEU A 149 14.56 -5.21 -3.24
C LEU A 149 14.23 -6.69 -3.26
N TYR A 150 12.99 -7.06 -2.93
CA TYR A 150 12.51 -8.44 -3.06
C TYR A 150 11.49 -8.54 -4.17
N THR A 151 11.68 -9.46 -5.11
CA THR A 151 10.74 -9.70 -6.20
C THR A 151 10.25 -11.13 -6.26
N ARG A 152 9.02 -11.30 -6.77
CA ARG A 152 8.41 -12.60 -7.04
C ARG A 152 7.59 -12.56 -8.32
N VAL A 153 7.80 -13.53 -9.20
CA VAL A 153 7.06 -13.66 -10.47
C VAL A 153 5.89 -14.61 -10.28
N VAL A 154 4.68 -14.09 -10.36
CA VAL A 154 3.44 -14.84 -10.12
C VAL A 154 2.60 -14.90 -11.40
N GLN A 155 2.13 -16.09 -11.77
CA GLN A 155 1.16 -16.28 -12.85
C GLN A 155 -0.21 -16.61 -12.28
N LEU A 156 -1.21 -15.77 -12.59
CA LEU A 156 -2.59 -15.87 -12.15
C LEU A 156 -3.49 -16.43 -13.26
N TYR A 157 -4.51 -17.18 -12.84
CA TYR A 157 -5.54 -17.75 -13.68
C TYR A 157 -6.94 -17.53 -13.05
N PRO A 158 -7.98 -17.24 -13.86
CA PRO A 158 -9.34 -17.18 -13.38
C PRO A 158 -9.89 -18.60 -13.15
N GLY A 159 -10.60 -18.81 -12.05
CA GLY A 159 -11.17 -20.10 -11.67
C GLY A 159 -10.28 -20.93 -10.73
N ALA A 160 -10.65 -22.19 -10.53
CA ALA A 160 -10.11 -23.02 -9.45
C ALA A 160 -8.81 -23.77 -9.80
N ASN A 161 -8.41 -23.82 -11.08
CA ASN A 161 -7.17 -24.47 -11.53
C ASN A 161 -6.58 -23.75 -12.76
N SER A 162 -5.34 -24.08 -13.12
CA SER A 162 -4.60 -23.41 -14.22
C SER A 162 -5.20 -23.65 -15.62
N THR A 163 -6.07 -24.65 -15.75
CA THR A 163 -6.86 -24.93 -16.97
C THR A 163 -8.25 -24.31 -16.94
N SER A 164 -8.62 -23.64 -15.85
CA SER A 164 -9.93 -23.03 -15.71
C SER A 164 -10.05 -21.83 -16.65
N GLY A 165 -11.25 -21.64 -17.17
CA GLY A 165 -11.63 -20.47 -17.95
C GLY A 165 -12.94 -19.90 -17.43
N VAL A 166 -13.23 -18.66 -17.81
CA VAL A 166 -14.52 -18.02 -17.51
C VAL A 166 -15.49 -18.34 -18.64
N GLU A 167 -16.59 -19.01 -18.32
CA GLU A 167 -17.66 -19.33 -19.26
C GLU A 167 -18.78 -18.28 -19.20
N MET A 168 -19.16 -17.76 -20.37
CA MET A 168 -20.35 -16.94 -20.57
C MET A 168 -21.16 -17.53 -21.70
N ASP A 169 -22.32 -18.10 -21.38
CA ASP A 169 -23.25 -18.69 -22.34
C ASP A 169 -22.57 -19.65 -23.34
N SER A 170 -22.19 -19.16 -24.52
CA SER A 170 -21.62 -19.95 -25.62
C SER A 170 -20.10 -19.82 -25.79
N ALA A 171 -19.43 -19.03 -24.96
CA ALA A 171 -18.01 -18.73 -25.08
C ALA A 171 -17.26 -18.95 -23.75
N MET A 172 -15.99 -19.37 -23.85
CA MET A 172 -15.09 -19.49 -22.72
C MET A 172 -13.79 -18.71 -22.96
N SER A 173 -13.29 -18.02 -21.92
CA SER A 173 -12.04 -17.27 -21.94
C SER A 173 -11.01 -17.91 -21.00
N HIS A 174 -9.83 -18.27 -21.53
CA HIS A 174 -8.66 -18.77 -20.79
C HIS A 174 -7.58 -17.68 -20.74
N LEU A 175 -7.88 -16.62 -20.02
CA LEU A 175 -6.94 -15.52 -19.82
C LEU A 175 -5.95 -15.89 -18.71
N ARG A 176 -4.68 -15.52 -18.87
CA ARG A 176 -3.69 -15.60 -17.79
C ARG A 176 -2.95 -14.27 -17.67
N ARG A 177 -2.53 -13.96 -16.45
CA ARG A 177 -1.76 -12.75 -16.15
C ARG A 177 -0.49 -13.13 -15.43
N THR A 178 0.66 -12.64 -15.88
CA THR A 178 1.91 -12.75 -15.11
C THR A 178 2.25 -11.38 -14.55
N ILE A 179 2.51 -11.32 -13.25
CA ILE A 179 2.95 -10.13 -12.53
C ILE A 179 4.32 -10.38 -11.90
N GLU A 180 5.12 -9.33 -11.79
CA GLU A 180 6.25 -9.29 -10.88
C GLU A 180 5.84 -8.44 -9.67
N VAL A 181 5.61 -9.12 -8.54
CA VAL A 181 5.34 -8.48 -7.25
C VAL A 181 6.68 -8.04 -6.68
N GLN A 182 6.75 -6.82 -6.19
CA GLN A 182 7.88 -6.32 -5.43
C GLN A 182 7.44 -6.03 -4.00
N ARG A 183 8.28 -6.38 -3.02
CA ARG A 183 8.14 -5.92 -1.64
C ARG A 183 9.45 -5.37 -1.10
N ASN A 184 9.38 -4.34 -0.28
CA ASN A 184 10.55 -3.80 0.43
C ASN A 184 10.10 -3.22 1.78
N PRO A 185 10.94 -3.22 2.82
CA PRO A 185 10.59 -2.59 4.09
C PRO A 185 10.22 -1.14 3.88
N LEU A 186 9.20 -0.66 4.59
CA LEU A 186 8.76 0.72 4.49
C LEU A 186 9.84 1.71 4.94
N PHE A 187 10.80 1.28 5.75
CA PHE A 187 11.95 2.11 6.09
C PHE A 187 12.96 2.26 4.93
N ASP A 188 12.80 1.58 3.80
CA ASP A 188 13.53 1.93 2.57
C ASP A 188 12.98 3.25 1.95
N PHE A 189 11.91 3.82 2.52
CA PHE A 189 11.50 5.19 2.27
C PHE A 189 11.90 6.06 3.46
N ALA A 190 12.48 7.23 3.17
CA ALA A 190 12.67 8.25 4.20
C ALA A 190 11.33 8.82 4.66
N ILE A 191 10.37 8.98 3.74
CA ILE A 191 9.00 9.39 4.03
C ILE A 191 8.03 8.51 3.25
N PHE A 192 7.09 7.87 3.94
CA PHE A 192 6.01 7.10 3.33
C PHE A 192 4.66 7.46 3.96
N PHE A 193 3.69 7.83 3.14
CA PHE A 193 2.31 8.05 3.57
C PHE A 193 1.39 7.12 2.78
N ASP A 194 0.57 6.31 3.46
CA ASP A 194 -0.50 5.51 2.85
C ASP A 194 -1.70 6.37 2.39
N ASP A 195 -1.60 7.68 2.60
CA ASP A 195 -2.60 8.69 2.32
C ASP A 195 -1.91 9.95 1.75
N ASP A 196 -2.59 11.09 1.74
CA ASP A 196 -2.00 12.36 1.32
C ASP A 196 -0.85 12.79 2.25
N LEU A 197 0.25 13.24 1.66
CA LEU A 197 1.39 13.82 2.37
C LEU A 197 1.28 15.35 2.36
N GLU A 198 1.28 15.95 3.55
CA GLU A 198 1.37 17.41 3.70
C GLU A 198 2.79 17.80 4.18
N LEU A 199 3.43 18.75 3.48
CA LEU A 199 4.75 19.31 3.82
C LEU A 199 4.65 20.81 4.12
N LEU A 200 4.55 21.17 5.40
CA LEU A 200 4.44 22.55 5.86
C LEU A 200 5.33 22.82 7.09
N PRO A 201 6.67 22.63 6.96
CA PRO A 201 7.58 22.67 8.11
C PRO A 201 7.51 23.99 8.87
N GLY A 202 7.26 25.13 8.21
CA GLY A 202 7.33 26.46 8.81
C GLY A 202 8.75 27.04 8.68
N PRO A 203 9.72 26.68 9.54
CA PRO A 203 11.14 26.92 9.30
C PRO A 203 11.67 26.16 8.08
N SER A 204 12.83 26.58 7.56
CA SER A 204 13.49 25.86 6.48
C SER A 204 13.92 24.46 6.92
N MET A 205 13.85 23.51 5.99
CA MET A 205 14.09 22.09 6.22
C MET A 205 14.71 21.45 4.98
N THR A 206 15.62 20.50 5.20
CA THR A 206 16.13 19.60 4.17
C THR A 206 15.83 18.18 4.63
N PHE A 207 15.35 17.33 3.73
CA PHE A 207 15.32 15.89 3.94
C PHE A 207 15.99 15.19 2.77
N ALA A 208 16.54 14.00 3.04
CA ALA A 208 17.19 13.16 2.04
C ALA A 208 16.58 11.76 2.03
N GLY A 209 16.58 11.11 0.86
CA GLY A 209 16.04 9.76 0.66
C GLY A 209 14.62 9.72 0.11
N LYS A 210 14.14 8.50 -0.17
CA LYS A 210 12.92 8.27 -0.97
C LYS A 210 11.66 8.78 -0.29
N VAL A 211 10.78 9.41 -1.05
CA VAL A 211 9.49 9.94 -0.59
C VAL A 211 8.36 9.43 -1.45
N HIS A 212 7.39 8.81 -0.79
CA HIS A 212 6.20 8.26 -1.42
C HIS A 212 4.92 8.66 -0.69
N ALA A 213 3.86 8.92 -1.44
CA ALA A 213 2.50 9.05 -0.93
C ALA A 213 1.51 8.25 -1.80
N ASN A 214 0.68 7.42 -1.17
CA ASN A 214 -0.45 6.74 -1.82
C ASN A 214 -1.67 7.67 -2.02
N GLY A 215 -1.52 8.96 -1.73
CA GLY A 215 -2.46 10.04 -2.05
C GLY A 215 -1.79 11.18 -2.81
N ASP A 216 -2.30 12.40 -2.61
CA ASP A 216 -1.73 13.63 -3.12
C ASP A 216 -0.56 14.12 -2.26
N ILE A 217 0.35 14.92 -2.82
CA ILE A 217 1.38 15.63 -2.04
C ILE A 217 1.08 17.13 -2.06
N TYR A 218 0.85 17.70 -0.87
CA TYR A 218 0.65 19.12 -0.65
C TYR A 218 1.90 19.77 -0.11
N VAL A 219 2.52 20.63 -0.91
CA VAL A 219 3.76 21.33 -0.58
C VAL A 219 3.43 22.78 -0.22
N GLY A 220 3.13 23.04 1.04
CA GLY A 220 2.65 24.33 1.57
C GLY A 220 3.70 25.09 2.39
N VAL A 221 4.87 25.37 1.82
CA VAL A 221 6.05 25.85 2.56
C VAL A 221 6.14 27.38 2.65
N GLY A 222 6.37 27.91 3.86
CA GLY A 222 6.67 29.34 4.07
C GLY A 222 8.16 29.71 3.99
N GLY A 223 9.05 28.79 4.37
CA GLY A 223 10.51 28.93 4.33
C GLY A 223 11.13 28.27 3.10
N THR A 224 12.28 27.60 3.26
CA THR A 224 12.91 26.78 2.21
C THR A 224 12.73 25.30 2.52
N LEU A 225 12.20 24.54 1.57
CA LEU A 225 12.19 23.08 1.60
C LEU A 225 13.16 22.55 0.54
N THR A 226 14.13 21.76 0.96
CA THR A 226 15.07 21.07 0.06
C THR A 226 14.81 19.56 0.12
N ILE A 227 14.58 18.96 -1.05
CA ILE A 227 14.24 17.56 -1.26
C ILE A 227 15.43 16.92 -1.96
N ASP A 228 16.30 16.28 -1.19
CA ASP A 228 17.47 15.53 -1.68
C ASP A 228 17.08 14.06 -1.90
N SER A 229 16.31 13.83 -2.95
CA SER A 229 15.79 12.50 -3.29
C SER A 229 15.80 12.34 -4.80
N ASP A 230 16.11 11.15 -5.29
CA ASP A 230 15.87 10.74 -6.68
C ASP A 230 14.49 10.05 -6.86
N TYR A 231 13.71 10.01 -5.79
CA TYR A 231 12.36 9.44 -5.73
C TYR A 231 11.45 10.35 -4.91
N PHE A 232 10.73 11.26 -5.57
CA PHE A 232 9.70 12.09 -4.96
C PHE A 232 8.39 11.85 -5.71
N ARG A 233 7.61 10.86 -5.26
CA ARG A 233 6.51 10.31 -6.06
C ARG A 233 5.22 10.16 -5.28
N CYS A 234 4.11 10.20 -5.99
CA CYS A 234 2.79 9.94 -5.42
C CYS A 234 1.85 9.30 -6.42
N THR A 235 0.80 8.65 -5.93
CA THR A 235 -0.26 8.08 -6.79
C THR A 235 -1.35 9.08 -7.12
N GLY A 236 -1.51 10.12 -6.30
CA GLY A 236 -2.29 11.32 -6.62
C GLY A 236 -1.47 12.34 -7.40
N GLU A 237 -1.71 13.62 -7.19
CA GLU A 237 -1.00 14.73 -7.81
C GLU A 237 -0.24 15.59 -6.79
N ILE A 238 0.64 16.47 -7.29
CA ILE A 238 1.44 17.38 -6.48
C ILE A 238 0.87 18.79 -6.57
N TYR A 239 0.69 19.43 -5.42
CA TYR A 239 0.10 20.75 -5.26
C TYR A 239 1.02 21.71 -4.49
N ARG A 240 1.16 22.95 -4.94
CA ARG A 240 1.97 24.02 -4.31
C ARG A 240 1.15 24.92 -3.39
N GLU A 241 0.31 24.28 -2.59
CA GLU A 241 -0.61 24.94 -1.66
C GLU A 241 -0.76 24.17 -0.35
N ARG A 242 -1.52 24.75 0.58
CA ARG A 242 -1.90 24.07 1.82
C ARG A 242 -3.20 23.31 1.63
N LYS A 243 -3.20 21.99 1.92
CA LYS A 243 -4.40 21.14 1.89
C LYS A 243 -5.58 21.72 2.67
N ASN A 244 -5.31 22.32 3.83
CA ASN A 244 -6.36 22.74 4.75
C ASN A 244 -7.21 23.93 4.26
N ASN A 245 -6.74 24.71 3.29
CA ASN A 245 -7.46 25.92 2.85
C ASN A 245 -7.17 26.36 1.41
N GLY A 246 -6.37 25.63 0.62
CA GLY A 246 -5.98 25.97 -0.75
C GLY A 246 -5.16 27.26 -0.85
N SER A 247 -4.55 27.73 0.25
CA SER A 247 -3.75 28.95 0.18
C SER A 247 -2.38 28.64 -0.44
N THR A 248 -2.00 29.39 -1.47
CA THR A 248 -0.66 29.34 -2.03
C THR A 248 0.38 29.82 -1.02
N THR A 249 1.61 29.34 -1.19
CA THR A 249 2.70 29.61 -0.25
C THR A 249 3.86 30.29 -0.95
N SER A 250 4.59 31.15 -0.23
CA SER A 250 5.66 31.98 -0.81
C SER A 250 7.06 31.42 -0.64
N GLY A 251 7.20 30.26 0.01
CA GLY A 251 8.48 29.62 0.25
C GLY A 251 9.12 29.04 -1.01
N THR A 252 10.38 28.65 -0.89
CA THR A 252 11.15 28.02 -1.97
C THR A 252 11.14 26.51 -1.80
N VAL A 253 10.83 25.78 -2.86
CA VAL A 253 10.90 24.32 -2.91
C VAL A 253 11.97 23.94 -3.92
N SER A 254 13.00 23.22 -3.49
CA SER A 254 14.10 22.77 -4.35
C SER A 254 14.20 21.25 -4.30
N ILE A 255 14.04 20.60 -5.45
CA ILE A 255 14.04 19.14 -5.61
C ILE A 255 15.22 18.73 -6.48
N LYS A 256 15.95 17.69 -6.09
CA LYS A 256 17.05 17.14 -6.88
C LYS A 256 16.51 16.53 -8.17
N ASP A 257 17.17 16.77 -9.30
CA ASP A 257 16.88 16.11 -10.56
C ASP A 257 17.72 14.83 -10.73
N SER A 258 17.46 14.07 -11.81
CA SER A 258 18.17 12.83 -12.12
C SER A 258 19.68 13.00 -12.39
N ASN A 259 20.18 14.23 -12.51
CA ASN A 259 21.61 14.54 -12.66
C ASN A 259 22.25 15.01 -11.35
N GLY A 260 21.50 15.01 -10.24
CA GLY A 260 21.96 15.48 -8.94
C GLY A 260 21.91 16.99 -8.76
N VAL A 261 21.20 17.74 -9.60
CA VAL A 261 21.09 19.21 -9.52
C VAL A 261 19.74 19.62 -8.94
N PHE A 262 19.74 20.57 -8.01
CA PHE A 262 18.50 21.07 -7.41
C PHE A 262 17.77 22.04 -8.34
N GLN A 263 16.53 21.69 -8.68
CA GLN A 263 15.60 22.49 -9.49
C GLN A 263 14.46 23.02 -8.62
N THR A 264 13.92 24.18 -8.97
CA THR A 264 12.86 24.82 -8.18
C THR A 264 11.48 24.39 -8.66
N LEU A 265 10.59 24.02 -7.74
CA LEU A 265 9.16 23.89 -8.01
C LEU A 265 8.50 25.26 -7.74
N GLY A 266 8.17 25.97 -8.83
CA GLY A 266 7.53 27.28 -8.78
C GLY A 266 6.18 27.27 -8.05
N ASN A 267 5.73 28.43 -7.57
CA ASN A 267 4.47 28.52 -6.80
C ASN A 267 3.21 28.35 -7.66
N ASP A 268 3.37 28.42 -8.98
CA ASP A 268 2.36 28.34 -10.02
C ASP A 268 2.72 27.28 -11.08
N GLN A 269 3.57 26.32 -10.71
CA GLN A 269 4.08 25.27 -11.60
C GLN A 269 3.82 23.87 -11.00
N ASP A 270 2.64 23.70 -10.44
CA ASP A 270 2.12 22.42 -9.96
C ASP A 270 1.09 21.85 -10.95
N PHE A 271 0.44 20.75 -10.59
CA PHE A 271 -0.51 20.08 -11.48
C PHE A 271 -1.65 21.00 -11.98
N GLU A 272 -2.12 21.94 -11.14
CA GLU A 272 -3.23 22.84 -11.50
C GLU A 272 -2.87 23.90 -12.54
N ALA A 273 -1.57 24.11 -12.79
CA ALA A 273 -1.09 25.04 -13.80
C ALA A 273 -1.34 24.53 -15.24
N TYR A 274 -1.66 23.25 -15.40
CA TYR A 274 -1.76 22.58 -16.70
C TYR A 274 -3.19 22.14 -16.99
N SER A 275 -3.58 22.23 -18.27
CA SER A 275 -4.95 21.88 -18.70
C SER A 275 -5.08 20.43 -19.15
N ASP A 276 -3.96 19.79 -19.45
CA ASP A 276 -3.83 18.39 -19.86
C ASP A 276 -2.78 17.72 -18.95
N PRO A 277 -3.09 16.58 -18.32
CA PRO A 277 -2.11 15.78 -17.57
C PRO A 277 -0.81 15.51 -18.34
N GLN A 278 -0.85 15.40 -19.67
CA GLN A 278 0.36 15.19 -20.46
C GLN A 278 1.32 16.40 -20.41
N GLU A 279 0.81 17.62 -20.31
CA GLU A 279 1.65 18.83 -20.20
C GLU A 279 2.39 18.87 -18.85
N TRP A 280 1.73 18.40 -17.78
CA TRP A 280 2.36 18.22 -16.47
C TRP A 280 3.48 17.18 -16.52
N ILE A 281 3.23 16.03 -17.16
CA ILE A 281 4.23 14.97 -17.33
C ILE A 281 5.46 15.50 -18.08
N ASP A 282 5.25 16.15 -19.22
CA ASP A 282 6.34 16.69 -20.04
C ASP A 282 7.18 17.72 -19.27
N PHE A 283 6.53 18.60 -18.50
CA PHE A 283 7.21 19.58 -17.65
C PHE A 283 8.01 18.91 -16.53
N ALA A 284 7.42 17.93 -15.84
CA ALA A 284 8.06 17.25 -14.72
C ALA A 284 9.28 16.43 -15.19
N ASP A 285 9.16 15.72 -16.31
CA ASP A 285 10.27 14.96 -16.91
C ASP A 285 11.38 15.89 -17.42
N GLU A 286 11.06 17.01 -18.06
CA GLU A 286 12.07 17.99 -18.50
C GLU A 286 12.81 18.62 -17.30
N THR A 287 12.09 18.89 -16.21
CA THR A 287 12.66 19.56 -15.03
C THR A 287 13.44 18.60 -14.14
N TRP A 288 12.91 17.41 -13.87
CA TRP A 288 13.45 16.51 -12.83
C TRP A 288 13.91 15.13 -13.33
N GLY A 289 13.73 14.83 -14.62
CA GLY A 289 14.26 13.61 -15.23
C GLY A 289 13.73 12.31 -14.61
N GLY A 290 12.46 12.27 -14.18
CA GLY A 290 11.83 11.10 -13.57
C GLY A 290 11.98 11.00 -12.04
N THR A 291 12.59 11.98 -11.38
CA THR A 291 12.59 12.07 -9.91
C THR A 291 11.19 12.36 -9.39
N VAL A 292 10.53 13.36 -9.98
CA VAL A 292 9.15 13.76 -9.66
C VAL A 292 8.19 13.01 -10.57
N GLN A 293 7.33 12.17 -9.99
CA GLN A 293 6.30 11.45 -10.74
C GLN A 293 5.00 11.37 -9.94
N THR A 294 3.87 11.42 -10.62
CA THR A 294 2.53 11.46 -10.03
C THR A 294 1.64 10.36 -10.60
N GLY A 295 0.37 10.28 -10.18
CA GLY A 295 -0.64 9.40 -10.75
C GLY A 295 -0.77 9.56 -12.27
N SER A 296 -0.64 10.78 -12.78
CA SER A 296 -0.57 11.05 -14.24
C SER A 296 0.56 10.31 -14.95
N HIS A 297 1.68 10.05 -14.27
CA HIS A 297 2.80 9.24 -14.80
C HIS A 297 2.54 7.73 -14.69
N GLY A 298 1.44 7.31 -14.07
CA GLY A 298 1.11 5.90 -13.82
C GLY A 298 1.76 5.32 -12.56
N VAL A 299 2.16 6.16 -11.60
CA VAL A 299 2.64 5.69 -10.29
C VAL A 299 1.53 4.90 -9.60
N LEU A 300 1.85 3.67 -9.19
CA LEU A 300 0.91 2.74 -8.55
C LEU A 300 1.08 2.74 -7.04
N THR A 301 -0.05 2.51 -6.35
CA THR A 301 -0.13 2.35 -4.89
C THR A 301 0.83 1.27 -4.41
N GLN A 302 1.58 1.61 -3.37
CA GLN A 302 2.38 0.67 -2.60
C GLN A 302 1.53 0.18 -1.42
N ASN A 303 1.01 -1.04 -1.50
CA ASN A 303 0.17 -1.58 -0.42
C ASN A 303 1.00 -1.70 0.86
N ALA A 304 0.45 -1.26 1.97
CA ALA A 304 1.06 -1.32 3.28
C ALA A 304 0.14 -2.05 4.28
N PRO A 305 0.65 -2.49 5.44
CA PRO A 305 -0.20 -3.10 6.47
C PRO A 305 -1.27 -2.12 6.98
N ASP A 306 -2.43 -2.66 7.33
CA ASP A 306 -3.47 -1.89 7.98
C ASP A 306 -3.22 -1.70 9.49
N ILE A 307 -3.99 -0.82 10.13
CA ILE A 307 -3.91 -0.56 11.57
C ILE A 307 -4.25 -1.78 12.44
N GLY A 308 -4.94 -2.78 11.89
CA GLY A 308 -5.21 -4.04 12.59
C GLY A 308 -3.93 -4.82 12.89
N SER A 309 -2.86 -4.59 12.14
CA SER A 309 -1.55 -5.23 12.38
C SER A 309 -0.96 -4.94 13.77
N ILE A 310 -1.23 -3.77 14.34
CA ILE A 310 -0.71 -3.34 15.66
C ILE A 310 -1.65 -3.64 16.83
N ALA A 311 -2.89 -4.06 16.57
CA ALA A 311 -3.86 -4.38 17.62
C ALA A 311 -3.40 -5.56 18.49
N ASN A 312 -3.94 -5.69 19.71
CA ASN A 312 -3.62 -6.81 20.63
C ASN A 312 -4.14 -8.19 20.14
N ASN A 313 -4.76 -8.26 18.96
CA ASN A 313 -5.03 -9.52 18.26
C ASN A 313 -4.44 -9.52 16.83
N GLY A 314 -3.57 -8.57 16.53
CA GLY A 314 -2.91 -8.35 15.25
C GLY A 314 -1.58 -9.07 15.11
N HIS A 315 -0.96 -8.89 13.93
CA HIS A 315 0.31 -9.53 13.56
C HIS A 315 1.39 -9.33 14.62
N PHE A 316 1.69 -8.07 14.99
CA PHE A 316 2.80 -7.77 15.88
C PHE A 316 2.63 -8.28 17.31
N ARG A 317 1.40 -8.54 17.74
CA ARG A 317 1.15 -9.20 19.02
C ARG A 317 1.41 -10.70 18.94
N THR A 318 1.06 -11.32 17.82
CA THR A 318 1.23 -12.76 17.59
C THR A 318 2.66 -13.16 17.26
N SER A 319 3.44 -12.26 16.67
CA SER A 319 4.86 -12.46 16.32
C SER A 319 5.83 -11.83 17.32
N ALA A 320 5.36 -11.35 18.47
CA ALA A 320 6.21 -10.71 19.46
C ALA A 320 7.20 -11.70 20.10
N ASP A 321 8.44 -11.27 20.30
CA ASP A 321 9.43 -12.03 21.08
C ASP A 321 9.32 -11.70 22.57
N LEU A 322 9.02 -10.43 22.88
CA LEU A 322 8.79 -9.96 24.24
C LEU A 322 7.44 -9.23 24.31
N VAL A 323 6.57 -9.67 25.21
CA VAL A 323 5.27 -9.03 25.47
C VAL A 323 5.32 -8.33 26.82
N ILE A 324 5.01 -7.05 26.84
CA ILE A 324 4.83 -6.25 28.05
C ILE A 324 3.34 -5.94 28.19
N HIS A 325 2.73 -6.42 29.27
CA HIS A 325 1.33 -6.19 29.57
C HIS A 325 1.22 -5.55 30.95
N ASN A 326 0.80 -4.28 30.98
CA ASN A 326 0.80 -3.46 32.20
C ASN A 326 2.20 -3.44 32.86
N ASP A 327 2.40 -4.03 34.03
CA ASP A 327 3.69 -4.15 34.73
C ASP A 327 4.41 -5.50 34.51
N ARG A 328 3.85 -6.39 33.70
CA ARG A 328 4.35 -7.76 33.52
C ARG A 328 5.08 -7.94 32.20
N VAL A 329 6.08 -8.82 32.22
CA VAL A 329 6.92 -9.11 31.06
C VAL A 329 6.92 -10.60 30.77
N TYR A 330 6.62 -10.95 29.53
CA TYR A 330 6.61 -12.32 29.02
C TYR A 330 7.57 -12.45 27.85
N HIS A 331 8.51 -13.39 27.93
CA HIS A 331 9.34 -13.80 26.80
C HIS A 331 8.62 -14.93 26.08
N VAL A 332 8.33 -14.76 24.79
CA VAL A 332 7.76 -15.80 23.93
C VAL A 332 8.86 -16.77 23.53
N GLN A 333 8.86 -17.94 24.15
CA GLN A 333 9.85 -18.99 23.90
C GLN A 333 9.18 -20.11 23.10
N ASN A 334 9.66 -20.38 21.89
CA ASN A 334 9.08 -21.40 21.01
C ASN A 334 7.55 -21.25 20.86
N GLY A 335 7.06 -20.01 20.74
CA GLY A 335 5.64 -19.69 20.63
C GLY A 335 4.84 -19.73 21.93
N VAL A 336 5.49 -19.83 23.10
CA VAL A 336 4.82 -19.86 24.42
C VAL A 336 5.28 -18.69 25.29
N GLU A 337 4.33 -17.92 25.82
CA GLU A 337 4.62 -16.84 26.77
C GLU A 337 5.11 -17.37 28.12
N VAL A 338 6.34 -17.01 28.47
CA VAL A 338 6.98 -17.33 29.75
C VAL A 338 7.14 -16.05 30.56
N ASP A 339 6.52 -15.97 31.74
CA ASP A 339 6.64 -14.82 32.64
C ASP A 339 8.10 -14.68 33.12
N VAL A 340 8.72 -13.57 32.72
CA VAL A 340 10.10 -13.21 33.07
C VAL A 340 10.19 -11.89 33.82
N THR A 341 9.07 -11.42 34.38
CA THR A 341 8.95 -10.18 35.15
C THR A 341 10.00 -10.11 36.26
N ALA A 342 10.25 -11.23 36.96
CA ALA A 342 11.24 -11.28 38.02
C ALA A 342 12.70 -11.21 37.51
N GLN A 343 12.97 -11.73 36.32
CA GLN A 343 14.28 -11.71 35.69
C GLN A 343 14.64 -10.32 35.15
N MET A 344 13.63 -9.55 34.70
CA MET A 344 13.77 -8.15 34.27
C MET A 344 13.33 -7.15 35.36
N GLY A 345 13.64 -7.48 36.62
CA GLY A 345 13.16 -6.72 37.78
C GLY A 345 13.53 -5.22 37.71
N GLY A 346 12.50 -4.37 37.75
CA GLY A 346 12.63 -2.91 37.72
C GLY A 346 12.95 -2.32 36.35
N ALA A 347 12.96 -3.12 35.27
CA ALA A 347 13.02 -2.60 33.90
C ALA A 347 11.66 -2.06 33.44
N VAL A 348 10.57 -2.67 33.90
CA VAL A 348 9.19 -2.28 33.60
C VAL A 348 8.48 -1.84 34.87
N THR A 349 7.77 -0.72 34.80
CA THR A 349 6.94 -0.20 35.90
C THR A 349 5.67 0.45 35.36
N GLU A 350 4.62 0.54 36.16
CA GLU A 350 3.44 1.34 35.84
C GLU A 350 3.44 2.65 36.63
N SER A 351 3.11 3.75 35.95
CA SER A 351 2.78 5.03 36.57
C SER A 351 1.29 5.32 36.36
N SER A 352 0.56 5.45 37.46
CA SER A 352 -0.91 5.57 37.43
C SER A 352 -1.42 6.99 37.17
N SER A 353 -0.56 8.01 37.30
CA SER A 353 -0.86 9.40 36.91
C SER A 353 0.35 10.27 37.23
N ASP A 354 1.01 10.84 36.22
CA ASP A 354 1.90 12.00 36.39
C ASP A 354 2.07 12.76 35.05
N MET A 355 2.11 12.07 33.90
CA MET A 355 2.29 12.74 32.61
C MET A 355 0.99 13.30 32.03
N TYR A 356 0.98 14.58 31.63
CA TYR A 356 -0.12 15.22 30.90
C TYR A 356 0.19 15.33 29.39
N ASP A 357 -0.64 14.73 28.56
CA ASP A 357 -0.61 14.92 27.11
C ASP A 357 -1.49 16.13 26.75
N ALA A 358 -0.88 17.24 26.34
CA ALA A 358 -1.65 18.44 26.03
C ALA A 358 -2.27 18.46 24.64
N ARG A 359 -1.92 17.52 23.75
CA ARG A 359 -2.66 17.38 22.50
C ARG A 359 -4.00 16.74 22.78
N GLU A 360 -3.99 15.69 23.60
CA GLU A 360 -5.18 14.93 24.02
C GLU A 360 -5.91 15.58 25.22
N GLU A 361 -5.28 16.56 25.88
CA GLU A 361 -5.80 17.31 27.04
C GLU A 361 -6.20 16.41 28.22
N THR A 362 -5.43 15.35 28.45
CA THR A 362 -5.66 14.37 29.52
C THR A 362 -4.36 13.86 30.13
N TYR A 363 -4.45 13.38 31.36
CA TYR A 363 -3.38 12.60 31.98
C TYR A 363 -3.31 11.21 31.37
N VAL A 364 -2.08 10.70 31.26
CA VAL A 364 -1.78 9.42 30.63
C VAL A 364 -1.14 8.51 31.66
N PRO A 365 -1.83 7.46 32.12
CA PRO A 365 -1.19 6.34 32.78
C PRO A 365 -0.19 5.67 31.83
N LEU A 366 1.01 5.35 32.31
CA LEU A 366 2.08 4.81 31.48
C LEU A 366 2.56 3.46 31.99
N THR A 367 2.86 2.56 31.05
CA THR A 367 3.84 1.50 31.27
C THR A 367 5.19 2.02 30.83
N GLU A 368 6.15 2.05 31.74
CA GLU A 368 7.47 2.60 31.52
C GLU A 368 8.50 1.50 31.39
N LEU A 369 9.27 1.53 30.29
CA LEU A 369 10.38 0.64 30.02
C LEU A 369 11.70 1.43 30.11
N ASP A 370 12.49 1.15 31.15
CA ASP A 370 13.85 1.66 31.29
C ASP A 370 14.82 0.80 30.47
N LEU A 371 15.15 1.27 29.28
CA LEU A 371 16.04 0.57 28.35
C LEU A 371 17.48 0.52 28.86
N SER A 372 17.89 1.39 29.79
CA SER A 372 19.22 1.33 30.40
C SER A 372 19.33 0.30 31.53
N ASN A 373 18.20 -0.30 31.94
CA ASN A 373 18.18 -1.21 33.08
C ASN A 373 19.15 -2.38 32.86
N PRO A 374 20.11 -2.63 33.78
CA PRO A 374 21.12 -3.68 33.59
C PRO A 374 20.56 -5.09 33.43
N THR A 375 19.39 -5.36 34.04
CA THR A 375 18.73 -6.67 33.91
C THR A 375 18.07 -6.84 32.56
N PHE A 376 17.43 -5.80 32.02
CA PHE A 376 16.91 -5.79 30.64
C PHE A 376 18.05 -6.00 29.63
N GLN A 377 19.09 -5.17 29.73
CA GLN A 377 20.27 -5.24 28.85
C GLN A 377 20.91 -6.64 28.87
N SER A 378 21.19 -7.17 30.07
CA SER A 378 21.84 -8.49 30.22
C SER A 378 20.95 -9.64 29.77
N TYR A 379 19.63 -9.53 29.96
CA TYR A 379 18.70 -10.57 29.56
C TYR A 379 18.60 -10.65 28.03
N VAL A 380 18.35 -9.51 27.35
CA VAL A 380 18.24 -9.48 25.89
C VAL A 380 19.56 -9.88 25.24
N THR A 381 20.70 -9.32 25.65
CA THR A 381 22.00 -9.75 25.10
C THR A 381 22.29 -11.22 25.39
N GLY A 382 21.90 -11.73 26.56
CA GLY A 382 22.10 -13.13 26.94
C GLY A 382 21.31 -14.10 26.08
N VAL A 383 20.04 -13.79 25.83
CA VAL A 383 19.16 -14.58 24.96
C VAL A 383 19.66 -14.54 23.51
N ASN A 384 19.86 -13.34 22.94
CA ASN A 384 20.28 -13.19 21.54
C ASN A 384 21.72 -13.64 21.24
N SER A 385 22.45 -14.16 22.24
CA SER A 385 23.80 -14.70 22.06
C SER A 385 23.88 -16.21 22.27
N ASP A 386 22.74 -16.86 22.53
CA ASP A 386 22.68 -18.29 22.66
C ASP A 386 22.70 -19.00 21.29
N THR A 387 22.42 -20.30 21.27
CA THR A 387 22.49 -21.11 20.05
C THR A 387 21.13 -21.32 19.37
N ASP A 388 20.05 -20.81 19.96
CA ASP A 388 18.66 -21.00 19.58
C ASP A 388 18.04 -19.67 19.11
N PRO A 389 18.23 -19.31 17.82
CA PRO A 389 17.75 -18.03 17.29
C PRO A 389 16.23 -17.88 17.31
N ASP A 390 15.48 -18.97 17.52
CA ASP A 390 14.01 -18.96 17.59
C ASP A 390 13.48 -18.27 18.86
N ASN A 391 14.35 -17.99 19.85
CA ASN A 391 14.00 -17.21 21.03
C ASN A 391 14.69 -15.84 21.07
N ASP A 392 15.35 -15.40 19.99
CA ASP A 392 15.98 -14.08 19.95
C ASP A 392 14.93 -12.98 20.15
N ILE A 393 15.30 -11.92 20.89
CA ILE A 393 14.41 -10.80 21.17
C ILE A 393 14.78 -9.63 20.27
N HIS A 394 13.92 -9.37 19.28
CA HIS A 394 14.02 -8.26 18.34
C HIS A 394 12.73 -7.45 18.24
N GLN A 395 11.58 -8.04 18.57
CA GLN A 395 10.27 -7.40 18.58
C GLN A 395 9.69 -7.38 20.00
N VAL A 396 9.52 -6.17 20.54
CA VAL A 396 8.89 -5.92 21.83
C VAL A 396 7.49 -5.35 21.59
N TYR A 397 6.46 -6.10 21.95
CA TYR A 397 5.08 -5.65 21.92
C TYR A 397 4.64 -5.22 23.32
N ALA A 398 4.23 -3.96 23.50
CA ALA A 398 3.79 -3.43 24.77
C ALA A 398 2.36 -2.89 24.65
N TYR A 399 1.50 -3.20 25.62
CA TYR A 399 0.13 -2.69 25.65
C TYR A 399 -0.40 -2.59 27.09
N ARG A 400 -1.44 -1.78 27.26
CA ARG A 400 -2.16 -1.63 28.52
C ARG A 400 -3.60 -2.06 28.38
N SER A 401 -4.14 -2.65 29.45
CA SER A 401 -5.56 -3.01 29.52
C SER A 401 -6.07 -2.93 30.96
N PRO A 402 -7.40 -2.83 31.18
CA PRO A 402 -7.99 -3.07 32.49
C PRO A 402 -7.57 -4.45 33.02
N ASP A 403 -7.47 -4.58 34.35
CA ASP A 403 -7.31 -5.86 35.04
C ASP A 403 -8.60 -6.21 35.80
N PRO A 404 -9.34 -7.28 35.42
CA PRO A 404 -9.03 -8.26 34.36
C PRO A 404 -9.29 -7.75 32.94
N GLU A 405 -8.51 -8.25 31.97
CA GLU A 405 -8.64 -7.89 30.55
C GLU A 405 -9.99 -8.37 29.95
N PRO A 406 -10.75 -7.50 29.28
CA PRO A 406 -11.96 -7.89 28.56
C PRO A 406 -11.68 -8.80 27.35
N ALA A 407 -12.59 -9.72 27.02
CA ALA A 407 -12.38 -10.72 25.96
C ALA A 407 -12.17 -10.16 24.53
N ASN A 408 -12.67 -8.95 24.25
CA ASN A 408 -12.45 -8.24 23.00
C ASN A 408 -11.87 -6.86 23.32
N TRP A 409 -10.74 -6.86 24.02
CA TRP A 409 -10.03 -5.63 24.35
C TRP A 409 -9.57 -4.93 23.07
N ASP A 410 -9.85 -3.63 23.01
CA ASP A 410 -9.45 -2.75 21.92
C ASP A 410 -9.49 -1.31 22.45
N PRO A 411 -8.33 -0.68 22.68
CA PRO A 411 -8.26 0.66 23.26
C PRO A 411 -8.90 1.71 22.34
N GLY A 412 -8.92 1.49 21.02
CA GLY A 412 -9.49 2.42 20.04
C GLY A 412 -11.02 2.49 20.04
N VAL A 413 -11.71 1.59 20.74
CA VAL A 413 -13.18 1.62 20.93
C VAL A 413 -13.59 1.74 22.39
N ALA A 414 -12.63 1.71 23.32
CA ALA A 414 -12.89 1.80 24.74
C ALA A 414 -13.29 3.25 25.13
N ASN A 415 -14.35 3.37 25.93
CA ASN A 415 -14.82 4.69 26.38
C ASN A 415 -13.88 5.24 27.46
N ASN A 416 -13.43 6.49 27.28
CA ASN A 416 -12.54 7.21 28.22
C ASN A 416 -11.24 6.44 28.55
N TRP A 417 -10.71 5.70 27.57
CA TRP A 417 -9.42 5.04 27.70
C TRP A 417 -8.35 5.85 26.97
N PHE A 418 -7.35 6.33 27.70
CA PHE A 418 -6.17 6.96 27.13
C PHE A 418 -4.97 6.68 28.01
N GLU A 419 -4.23 5.64 27.65
CA GLU A 419 -3.02 5.18 28.34
C GLU A 419 -1.88 5.08 27.31
N GLY A 420 -0.64 4.87 27.75
CA GLY A 420 0.49 4.84 26.84
C GLY A 420 1.68 4.03 27.33
N ILE A 421 2.68 3.90 26.46
CA ILE A 421 3.95 3.25 26.76
C ILE A 421 5.05 4.31 26.71
N ARG A 422 5.95 4.34 27.69
CA ARG A 422 7.10 5.25 27.69
C ARG A 422 8.41 4.49 27.63
N LEU A 423 9.24 4.81 26.63
CA LEU A 423 10.60 4.30 26.48
C LEU A 423 11.58 5.32 27.09
N ASN A 424 12.24 4.92 28.17
CA ASN A 424 13.17 5.75 28.92
C ASN A 424 14.62 5.29 28.74
N ASN A 425 15.56 6.24 28.83
CA ASN A 425 17.00 5.99 28.86
C ASN A 425 17.52 5.12 27.70
N GLY A 426 16.96 5.30 26.50
CA GLY A 426 17.22 4.47 25.33
C GLY A 426 18.48 4.77 24.54
N SER A 427 19.47 5.47 25.11
CA SER A 427 20.65 5.91 24.35
C SER A 427 21.52 4.76 23.82
N GLU A 428 21.54 3.63 24.51
CA GLU A 428 22.20 2.40 24.10
C GLU A 428 21.21 1.22 24.17
N LEU A 429 21.10 0.46 23.07
CA LEU A 429 20.22 -0.71 22.98
C LEU A 429 21.03 -2.01 23.01
N PRO A 430 20.50 -3.09 23.62
CA PRO A 430 21.22 -4.37 23.72
C PRO A 430 21.32 -5.12 22.39
N ALA A 431 20.37 -4.88 21.49
CA ALA A 431 20.22 -5.54 20.19
C ALA A 431 19.51 -4.59 19.20
N ASP A 432 19.35 -5.02 17.95
CA ASP A 432 18.38 -4.39 17.05
C ASP A 432 16.99 -4.61 17.62
N LEU A 433 16.21 -3.54 17.84
CA LEU A 433 14.92 -3.64 18.53
C LEU A 433 13.82 -2.85 17.80
N MET A 434 12.67 -3.50 17.65
CA MET A 434 11.42 -2.90 17.21
C MET A 434 10.44 -2.88 18.39
N PHE A 435 9.96 -1.69 18.76
CA PHE A 435 8.95 -1.51 19.79
C PHE A 435 7.59 -1.28 19.12
N VAL A 436 6.60 -2.08 19.47
CA VAL A 436 5.25 -2.02 18.90
C VAL A 436 4.21 -1.88 19.99
N SER A 437 3.18 -1.06 19.75
CA SER A 437 2.07 -0.86 20.69
C SER A 437 0.79 -0.44 19.98
N GLU A 438 -0.37 -0.94 20.41
CA GLU A 438 -1.66 -0.38 20.03
C GLU A 438 -1.99 0.93 20.75
N ASP A 439 -1.32 1.21 21.86
CA ASP A 439 -1.37 2.48 22.59
C ASP A 439 -0.29 3.45 22.09
N PRO A 440 -0.43 4.77 22.30
CA PRO A 440 0.62 5.76 22.02
C PRO A 440 1.96 5.44 22.72
N ILE A 441 3.07 5.59 21.98
CA ILE A 441 4.43 5.47 22.53
C ILE A 441 5.04 6.86 22.73
N TYR A 442 5.65 7.07 23.90
CA TYR A 442 6.43 8.24 24.27
C TYR A 442 7.90 7.85 24.36
N VAL A 443 8.76 8.41 23.50
CA VAL A 443 10.20 8.19 23.53
C VAL A 443 10.86 9.37 24.24
N GLN A 444 11.49 9.11 25.38
CA GLN A 444 12.10 10.14 26.22
C GLN A 444 13.63 10.11 26.18
N GLY A 445 14.19 11.26 25.82
CA GLY A 445 15.63 11.49 25.79
C GLY A 445 16.31 10.97 24.53
N ASP A 446 17.65 11.04 24.54
CA ASP A 446 18.46 10.53 23.44
C ASP A 446 18.18 9.04 23.22
N PHE A 447 17.77 8.69 22.01
CA PHE A 447 17.33 7.35 21.66
C PHE A 447 18.24 6.76 20.60
N ASN A 448 18.81 5.60 20.93
CA ASN A 448 19.66 4.80 20.08
C ASN A 448 20.80 5.68 19.52
N THR A 449 21.63 6.30 20.38
CA THR A 449 22.70 7.24 20.00
C THR A 449 24.11 6.69 20.21
N ALA A 450 24.25 5.57 20.92
CA ALA A 450 25.51 4.86 21.06
C ALA A 450 25.96 4.21 19.73
N HIS A 451 27.28 4.04 19.57
CA HIS A 451 27.89 3.26 18.48
C HIS A 451 27.50 3.74 17.06
N ARG A 452 27.29 5.05 16.87
CA ARG A 452 26.89 5.68 15.58
C ARG A 452 28.06 5.98 14.63
N ILE A 453 29.15 5.25 14.76
CA ILE A 453 30.29 5.37 13.85
C ILE A 453 30.11 4.34 12.75
N GLU A 454 30.27 4.76 11.49
CA GLU A 454 30.18 3.88 10.34
C GLU A 454 31.12 2.67 10.49
N GLY A 455 30.59 1.45 10.31
CA GLY A 455 31.32 0.21 10.45
C GLY A 455 31.50 -0.30 11.88
N ASP A 456 30.89 0.34 12.88
CA ASP A 456 30.88 -0.16 14.25
C ASP A 456 30.01 -1.44 14.35
N PRO A 457 30.56 -2.60 14.77
CA PRO A 457 29.78 -3.84 14.92
C PRO A 457 28.76 -3.77 16.08
N GLN A 458 28.86 -2.78 16.95
CA GLN A 458 27.90 -2.52 18.02
C GLN A 458 26.79 -1.55 17.61
N MET A 459 26.84 -1.01 16.39
CA MET A 459 25.77 -0.18 15.85
C MET A 459 24.47 -0.99 15.85
N ARG A 460 23.42 -0.44 16.48
CA ARG A 460 22.08 -1.01 16.51
C ARG A 460 21.11 -0.17 15.70
N THR A 461 20.16 -0.83 15.08
CA THR A 461 19.01 -0.24 14.41
C THR A 461 17.78 -0.36 15.29
N ALA A 462 16.89 0.62 15.22
CA ALA A 462 15.70 0.64 16.04
C ALA A 462 14.48 1.09 15.24
N ALA A 463 13.32 0.55 15.64
CA ALA A 463 12.03 0.90 15.09
C ALA A 463 11.01 1.14 16.19
N VAL A 464 10.08 2.08 15.99
CA VAL A 464 8.94 2.31 16.88
C VAL A 464 7.65 2.36 16.06
N ILE A 465 6.72 1.47 16.34
CA ILE A 465 5.43 1.34 15.65
C ILE A 465 4.33 1.54 16.69
N SER A 466 3.50 2.56 16.53
CA SER A 466 2.37 2.76 17.46
C SER A 466 1.21 3.52 16.86
N ASP A 467 0.09 3.57 17.60
CA ASP A 467 -1.03 4.45 17.29
C ASP A 467 -0.58 5.91 17.13
N ALA A 468 0.29 6.38 18.02
CA ALA A 468 0.89 7.71 17.96
C ALA A 468 2.27 7.74 18.63
N VAL A 469 3.28 8.18 17.89
CA VAL A 469 4.65 8.37 18.42
C VAL A 469 4.85 9.81 18.89
N ASN A 470 5.23 9.94 20.17
CA ASN A 470 5.50 11.19 20.85
C ASN A 470 6.99 11.26 21.24
N LEU A 471 7.63 12.42 21.01
CA LEU A 471 9.05 12.64 21.30
C LEU A 471 9.22 13.66 22.42
N LEU A 472 9.88 13.24 23.49
CA LEU A 472 10.12 14.00 24.71
C LEU A 472 11.62 14.21 24.90
N SER A 473 12.06 15.45 25.10
CA SER A 473 13.48 15.79 25.20
C SER A 473 14.16 15.20 26.43
N ASN A 474 15.49 15.24 26.46
CA ASN A 474 16.28 14.90 27.66
C ASN A 474 15.90 15.71 28.92
N ASN A 475 15.23 16.86 28.77
CA ASN A 475 14.79 17.71 29.87
C ASN A 475 13.28 17.61 30.14
N TRP A 476 12.60 16.61 29.57
CA TRP A 476 11.20 16.35 29.87
C TRP A 476 11.01 16.12 31.38
N SER A 477 9.93 16.69 31.89
CA SER A 477 9.44 16.52 33.26
C SER A 477 7.93 16.36 33.21
N ASP A 478 7.39 15.48 34.04
CA ASP A 478 5.94 15.24 34.15
C ASP A 478 5.19 16.39 34.88
N ASP A 479 5.86 17.52 35.14
CA ASP A 479 5.30 18.72 35.80
C ASP A 479 4.21 19.45 34.99
N ARG A 480 3.79 18.91 33.85
CA ARG A 480 2.83 19.56 32.96
C ARG A 480 1.40 19.37 33.46
N GLU A 481 0.60 20.44 33.39
CA GLU A 481 -0.78 20.44 33.89
C GLU A 481 -1.81 20.96 32.86
N ALA A 482 -3.08 20.65 33.15
CA ALA A 482 -4.20 21.13 32.36
C ALA A 482 -4.29 22.66 32.37
N GLY A 483 -4.26 23.25 31.18
CA GLY A 483 -4.37 24.70 30.99
C GLY A 483 -3.04 25.45 30.94
N ASP A 484 -1.91 24.75 31.02
CA ASP A 484 -0.58 25.35 30.84
C ASP A 484 -0.48 26.15 29.54
N SER A 485 -0.01 27.38 29.65
CA SER A 485 0.25 28.23 28.50
C SER A 485 1.71 28.11 28.04
N TYR A 486 2.05 28.68 26.89
CA TYR A 486 3.43 28.63 26.38
C TYR A 486 4.51 29.19 27.32
N SER A 487 4.15 30.04 28.29
CA SER A 487 5.10 30.51 29.30
C SER A 487 5.43 29.47 30.36
N ASP A 488 4.51 28.54 30.58
CA ASP A 488 4.52 27.58 31.69
C ASP A 488 5.20 26.27 31.27
N ILE A 489 5.22 25.98 29.96
CA ILE A 489 5.87 24.79 29.40
C ILE A 489 7.40 24.85 29.52
N SER A 490 7.97 23.77 30.05
CA SER A 490 9.42 23.49 30.11
C SER A 490 10.10 23.65 28.75
N SER A 491 11.33 24.18 28.78
CA SER A 491 12.12 24.29 27.55
C SER A 491 12.77 22.94 27.27
N ALA A 492 12.62 22.46 26.04
CA ALA A 492 13.30 21.25 25.60
C ALA A 492 14.82 21.47 25.55
N THR A 493 15.55 20.36 25.57
CA THR A 493 16.98 20.32 25.24
C THR A 493 17.21 19.68 23.88
N GLU A 494 18.36 19.94 23.27
CA GLU A 494 18.78 19.20 22.07
C GLU A 494 18.77 17.70 22.39
N THR A 495 18.09 16.94 21.54
CA THR A 495 17.85 15.50 21.71
C THR A 495 17.89 14.84 20.34
N THR A 496 18.48 13.66 20.27
CA THR A 496 18.68 12.89 19.03
C THR A 496 17.97 11.54 19.12
N TYR A 497 17.18 11.23 18.09
CA TYR A 497 16.43 9.99 17.95
C TYR A 497 16.89 9.29 16.67
N ASN A 498 17.54 8.13 16.78
CA ASN A 498 17.89 7.31 15.61
C ASN A 498 16.97 6.08 15.54
N MET A 499 15.87 6.20 14.82
CA MET A 499 14.88 5.13 14.68
C MET A 499 14.01 5.35 13.43
N ALA A 500 13.61 4.26 12.78
CA ALA A 500 12.44 4.28 11.91
C ALA A 500 11.18 4.35 12.78
N PHE A 501 10.13 5.02 12.33
CA PHE A 501 8.86 4.95 13.04
C PHE A 501 7.65 4.91 12.12
N VAL A 502 6.68 4.11 12.56
CA VAL A 502 5.34 4.03 11.98
C VAL A 502 4.38 4.61 13.01
N THR A 503 3.62 5.63 12.61
CA THR A 503 2.69 6.29 13.51
C THR A 503 1.40 6.65 12.81
N GLY A 504 0.31 6.60 13.56
CA GLY A 504 -0.95 7.18 13.13
C GLY A 504 -0.89 8.70 13.10
N ASN A 505 -1.71 9.29 12.23
CA ASN A 505 -1.91 10.74 12.17
C ASN A 505 -3.38 11.10 12.47
N VAL A 506 -3.64 12.40 12.61
CA VAL A 506 -5.00 12.94 12.57
C VAL A 506 -5.11 13.73 11.27
N ARG A 507 -5.80 13.15 10.28
CA ARG A 507 -5.91 13.66 8.90
C ARG A 507 -6.48 15.08 8.85
N THR A 508 -5.89 15.94 8.01
CA THR A 508 -6.53 17.21 7.61
C THR A 508 -7.72 16.90 6.70
N PRO A 509 -8.94 17.38 7.02
CA PRO A 509 -10.15 17.05 6.24
C PRO A 509 -10.06 17.43 4.76
N ASP A 510 -10.66 16.60 3.91
CA ASP A 510 -10.73 16.83 2.46
C ASP A 510 -11.64 18.02 2.14
N GLY A 511 -11.22 18.84 1.19
CA GLY A 511 -11.92 20.09 0.86
C GLY A 511 -11.72 21.22 1.89
N GLY A 512 -10.79 21.03 2.83
CA GLY A 512 -10.34 22.06 3.76
C GLY A 512 -10.93 21.98 5.17
N GLY A 513 -10.30 22.68 6.11
CA GLY A 513 -10.69 22.67 7.51
C GLY A 513 -9.54 23.02 8.46
N ASN A 514 -9.62 22.45 9.66
CA ASN A 514 -8.57 22.61 10.65
C ASN A 514 -7.38 21.74 10.25
N TYR A 515 -6.24 22.39 10.08
CA TYR A 515 -4.99 21.74 9.79
C TYR A 515 -4.54 20.88 10.97
N SER A 516 -4.23 19.62 10.71
CA SER A 516 -3.84 18.65 11.74
C SER A 516 -2.75 17.69 11.31
N GLY A 517 -2.70 17.38 10.02
CA GLY A 517 -1.75 16.45 9.42
C GLY A 517 -0.36 17.05 9.18
N GLY A 518 0.35 16.39 8.28
CA GLY A 518 1.66 16.78 7.78
C GLY A 518 2.84 16.14 8.50
N LEU A 519 3.92 15.98 7.75
CA LEU A 519 5.17 15.36 8.20
C LEU A 519 5.68 16.02 9.49
N GLU A 520 5.61 17.34 9.56
CA GLU A 520 6.08 18.14 10.68
C GLU A 520 5.33 17.92 12.01
N ASN A 521 4.13 17.34 11.96
CA ASN A 521 3.30 16.99 13.12
C ASN A 521 3.15 15.48 13.31
N LEU A 522 3.81 14.70 12.45
CA LEU A 522 3.76 13.24 12.48
C LEU A 522 4.40 12.72 13.79
N PRO A 523 5.66 13.06 14.13
CA PRO A 523 6.12 12.95 15.50
C PRO A 523 5.45 14.04 16.35
N ARG A 524 4.81 13.64 17.44
CA ARG A 524 4.10 14.56 18.34
C ARG A 524 5.08 15.11 19.38
N PHE A 525 4.98 16.41 19.67
CA PHE A 525 5.80 17.08 20.66
C PHE A 525 4.94 17.70 21.75
N HIS A 526 5.56 17.88 22.92
CA HIS A 526 4.89 18.35 24.13
C HIS A 526 5.61 19.51 24.85
N GLU A 527 6.72 19.99 24.28
CA GLU A 527 7.62 20.95 24.94
C GLU A 527 7.83 22.22 24.12
N LYS A 528 8.53 23.18 24.73
CA LYS A 528 9.02 24.37 24.02
C LYS A 528 10.38 24.10 23.38
N TRP A 529 10.40 23.84 22.07
CA TRP A 529 11.63 23.59 21.30
C TRP A 529 12.21 24.81 20.58
N SER A 530 11.73 26.02 20.88
CA SER A 530 12.23 27.24 20.22
C SER A 530 13.75 27.39 20.34
N ASN A 531 14.45 27.46 19.20
CA ASN A 531 15.91 27.49 19.09
C ASN A 531 16.63 26.22 19.61
N LYS A 532 15.92 25.09 19.69
CA LYS A 532 16.44 23.77 20.07
C LYS A 532 16.30 22.82 18.90
N LYS A 533 17.26 21.90 18.75
CA LYS A 533 17.24 20.91 17.68
C LYS A 533 16.56 19.63 18.18
N ALA A 534 15.63 19.13 17.39
CA ALA A 534 15.21 17.74 17.44
C ALA A 534 15.87 17.06 16.25
N ASN A 535 16.92 16.29 16.52
CA ASN A 535 17.63 15.53 15.49
C ASN A 535 16.91 14.19 15.36
N ILE A 536 16.35 13.89 14.19
CA ILE A 536 15.65 12.63 13.94
C ILE A 536 16.34 12.00 12.72
N ASN A 537 16.96 10.84 12.90
CA ASN A 537 17.57 10.09 11.81
C ASN A 537 16.82 8.77 11.66
N GLY A 538 16.18 8.54 10.52
CA GLY A 538 15.42 7.33 10.25
C GLY A 538 14.34 7.53 9.18
N ALA A 539 13.29 6.74 9.26
CA ALA A 539 12.16 6.76 8.33
C ALA A 539 10.88 7.27 8.99
N PHE A 540 10.13 8.11 8.28
CA PHE A 540 8.89 8.74 8.70
C PHE A 540 7.71 8.08 7.98
N ILE A 541 7.02 7.16 8.65
CA ILE A 541 6.00 6.33 8.00
C ILE A 541 4.63 6.59 8.64
N ASN A 542 3.65 6.90 7.81
CA ASN A 542 2.24 7.03 8.19
C ASN A 542 1.40 6.03 7.41
N LEU A 543 0.89 5.00 8.09
CA LEU A 543 0.08 3.95 7.46
C LEU A 543 -1.41 4.07 7.74
N PHE A 544 -1.78 4.86 8.74
CA PHE A 544 -3.15 4.89 9.24
C PHE A 544 -3.45 6.20 9.97
N GLN A 545 -4.73 6.40 10.26
CA GLN A 545 -5.18 7.41 11.19
C GLN A 545 -5.14 6.84 12.61
N SER A 546 -4.70 7.63 13.59
CA SER A 546 -4.72 7.23 15.00
C SER A 546 -6.16 6.93 15.44
N ARG A 547 -6.33 5.85 16.19
CA ARG A 547 -7.58 5.39 16.81
C ARG A 547 -7.64 5.71 18.30
N VAL A 548 -6.49 5.85 18.97
CA VAL A 548 -6.40 6.17 20.41
C VAL A 548 -6.13 7.67 20.60
N ALA A 549 -5.01 8.18 20.08
CA ALA A 549 -4.65 9.59 20.19
C ALA A 549 -5.27 10.41 19.04
N THR A 550 -6.56 10.69 19.14
CA THR A 550 -7.37 11.22 18.04
C THR A 550 -7.46 12.75 17.99
N GLU A 551 -6.90 13.46 18.98
CA GLU A 551 -7.02 14.91 19.03
C GLU A 551 -6.15 15.63 17.98
N ARG A 552 -6.77 16.63 17.34
CA ARG A 552 -6.14 17.39 16.27
C ARG A 552 -5.01 18.29 16.77
N TRP A 553 -4.07 18.59 15.87
CA TRP A 553 -3.12 19.69 16.11
C TRP A 553 -3.81 21.06 16.05
N GLY A 554 -3.19 22.09 16.64
CA GLY A 554 -3.64 23.49 16.56
C GLY A 554 -4.28 24.06 17.83
N LYS A 555 -4.29 23.29 18.93
CA LYS A 555 -4.66 23.81 20.27
C LYS A 555 -3.56 24.72 20.81
N SER A 556 -3.92 25.66 21.69
CA SER A 556 -2.95 26.55 22.34
C SER A 556 -2.14 25.75 23.36
N GLY A 557 -0.82 25.95 23.39
CA GLY A 557 0.03 25.39 24.44
C GLY A 557 0.41 23.92 24.24
N VAL A 558 0.26 23.33 23.04
CA VAL A 558 0.69 21.93 22.78
C VAL A 558 2.21 21.82 22.69
N TYR A 559 2.86 22.57 21.81
CA TYR A 559 4.32 22.63 21.73
C TYR A 559 4.78 23.87 20.95
N ARG A 560 6.06 24.24 21.07
CA ARG A 560 6.70 25.17 20.12
C ARG A 560 7.68 24.40 19.22
N PRO A 561 7.70 24.66 17.90
CA PRO A 561 8.43 23.80 16.96
C PRO A 561 9.94 23.82 17.15
N PRO A 562 10.61 22.67 16.94
CA PRO A 562 12.06 22.57 16.95
C PRO A 562 12.70 23.10 15.66
N ILE A 563 14.01 23.28 15.70
CA ILE A 563 14.85 23.18 14.51
C ILE A 563 14.83 21.69 14.10
N ARG A 564 14.30 21.41 12.90
CA ARG A 564 14.11 20.05 12.39
C ARG A 564 15.33 19.62 11.59
N ASN A 565 16.22 18.86 12.23
CA ASN A 565 17.31 18.17 11.55
C ASN A 565 16.87 16.73 11.31
N TRP A 566 16.04 16.53 10.30
CA TRP A 566 15.40 15.25 10.02
C TRP A 566 16.04 14.64 8.78
N LEU A 567 16.70 13.51 8.97
CA LEU A 567 17.49 12.84 7.95
C LEU A 567 17.10 11.37 7.87
N PHE A 568 17.42 10.74 6.74
CA PHE A 568 17.38 9.30 6.65
C PHE A 568 18.56 8.67 7.38
N ASP A 569 18.38 7.50 8.00
CA ASP A 569 19.46 6.71 8.59
C ASP A 569 19.90 5.60 7.62
N PRO A 570 21.05 5.71 6.94
CA PRO A 570 21.54 4.68 6.03
C PRO A 570 21.83 3.34 6.72
N GLY A 571 21.98 3.32 8.05
CA GLY A 571 22.13 2.09 8.83
C GLY A 571 20.93 1.15 8.68
N LEU A 572 19.73 1.68 8.43
CA LEU A 572 18.51 0.90 8.21
C LEU A 572 18.60 0.04 6.95
N LEU A 573 19.31 0.49 5.91
CA LEU A 573 19.44 -0.25 4.65
C LEU A 573 20.18 -1.59 4.85
N ASN A 574 21.09 -1.63 5.82
CA ASN A 574 21.94 -2.79 6.12
C ASN A 574 21.40 -3.68 7.27
N SER A 575 20.25 -3.33 7.86
CA SER A 575 19.68 -4.09 8.98
C SER A 575 18.95 -5.34 8.49
N SER A 576 19.60 -6.50 8.54
CA SER A 576 18.95 -7.78 8.19
C SER A 576 17.81 -8.12 9.15
N THR A 577 17.99 -7.84 10.43
CA THR A 577 17.01 -8.17 11.48
C THR A 577 15.72 -7.41 11.29
N LEU A 578 15.77 -6.06 11.25
CA LEU A 578 14.55 -5.26 11.09
C LEU A 578 13.93 -5.46 9.70
N ARG A 579 14.72 -5.68 8.64
CA ARG A 579 14.20 -5.90 7.28
C ARG A 579 13.22 -7.08 7.19
N ASN A 580 13.41 -8.11 8.01
CA ASN A 580 12.56 -9.30 8.02
C ASN A 580 11.24 -9.10 8.77
N VAL A 581 11.23 -8.31 9.84
CA VAL A 581 10.07 -8.16 10.74
C VAL A 581 9.29 -6.85 10.52
N PHE A 582 9.90 -5.85 9.89
CA PHE A 582 9.28 -4.54 9.72
C PHE A 582 8.22 -4.56 8.61
N PRO A 583 7.16 -3.73 8.72
CA PRO A 583 6.20 -3.47 7.65
C PRO A 583 6.80 -3.31 6.26
N GLN A 584 6.20 -3.95 5.26
CA GLN A 584 6.65 -3.91 3.87
C GLN A 584 5.69 -3.11 2.99
N ALA A 585 6.23 -2.31 2.07
CA ALA A 585 5.50 -1.77 0.93
C ALA A 585 5.48 -2.82 -0.19
N VAL A 586 4.29 -3.16 -0.67
CA VAL A 586 4.07 -4.19 -1.70
C VAL A 586 3.41 -3.60 -2.93
N GLY A 587 4.07 -3.73 -4.07
CA GLY A 587 3.64 -3.18 -5.34
C GLY A 587 3.88 -4.14 -6.50
N ILE A 588 3.65 -3.64 -7.71
CA ILE A 588 3.94 -4.36 -8.96
C ILE A 588 5.00 -3.59 -9.73
N ASP A 589 6.06 -4.28 -10.13
CA ASP A 589 7.07 -3.73 -11.04
C ASP A 589 6.68 -3.97 -12.50
N ARG A 590 6.19 -5.18 -12.83
CA ARG A 590 5.91 -5.58 -14.22
C ARG A 590 4.62 -6.38 -14.37
N LEU A 591 3.97 -6.18 -15.52
CA LEU A 591 2.71 -6.83 -15.88
C LEU A 591 2.75 -7.33 -17.33
N VAL A 592 2.42 -8.62 -17.54
CA VAL A 592 2.29 -9.24 -18.86
C VAL A 592 0.97 -9.99 -18.98
N TRP A 593 0.28 -9.79 -20.10
CA TRP A 593 -0.95 -10.50 -20.45
C TRP A 593 -0.71 -11.55 -21.53
N ASP A 594 -1.38 -12.70 -21.39
CA ASP A 594 -1.42 -13.70 -22.44
C ASP A 594 -2.83 -14.33 -22.54
N GLU A 595 -3.33 -14.47 -23.77
CA GLU A 595 -4.67 -14.96 -24.07
C GLU A 595 -4.58 -16.29 -24.84
N GLY A 596 -5.11 -17.36 -24.23
CA GLY A 596 -5.28 -18.64 -24.93
C GLY A 596 -6.31 -18.57 -26.06
N GLN A 597 -6.32 -19.57 -26.95
CA GLN A 597 -7.33 -19.63 -28.01
C GLN A 597 -8.74 -19.70 -27.41
N PRO A 598 -9.70 -18.86 -27.85
CA PRO A 598 -11.08 -18.92 -27.38
C PRO A 598 -11.76 -20.21 -27.87
N LEU A 599 -12.50 -20.88 -26.99
CA LEU A 599 -13.15 -22.16 -27.27
C LEU A 599 -14.66 -22.08 -27.03
N MET A 600 -15.41 -22.97 -27.68
CA MET A 600 -16.79 -23.27 -27.28
C MET A 600 -16.75 -24.16 -26.02
N PRO A 601 -17.63 -23.94 -25.04
CA PRO A 601 -17.70 -24.78 -23.85
C PRO A 601 -17.83 -26.28 -24.19
N GLY A 602 -17.03 -27.12 -23.53
CA GLY A 602 -17.06 -28.59 -23.68
C GLY A 602 -16.27 -29.18 -24.85
N VAL A 603 -15.47 -28.38 -25.56
CA VAL A 603 -14.49 -28.87 -26.55
C VAL A 603 -13.13 -29.01 -25.85
N GLN A 604 -12.81 -30.22 -25.37
CA GLN A 604 -11.48 -30.58 -24.86
C GLN A 604 -10.48 -30.81 -26.00
#